data_AF-A0A528W704-F1
#
_entry.id   AF-A0A528W704-F1
#
_cell.length_a   1.000
_cell.length_b   1.000
_cell.length_c   1.000
_cell.angle_alpha   90.00
_cell.angle_beta   90.00
_cell.angle_gamma   90.00
#
_symmetry.space_group_name_H-M   'P 1'
#
loop_
_entity.id
_entity.type
_entity.pdbx_description
1 polymer ?
#
loop_
_entity_poly.entity_id
_entity_poly.type
_entity_poly.pdbx_seq_one_letter_code
_entity_poly.pdbx_strand_id
1 'polypeptide(L)'
;VTQQIHYTLEAREAEYELLPISVDQGLGVLVWSPLAGGLLSGKYHRDSPTARQLGGWSEPPIRDEDRLWRIVDVLSEIGKA
;
A
#
# COMPACT_ATOMS: atom_id res chain seq x y z
N VAL A 1 -0.58 -6.84 -22.72
CA VAL A 1 -1.70 -7.19 -21.82
C VAL A 1 -1.22 -7.03 -20.39
N THR A 2 -2.09 -6.63 -19.45
CA THR A 2 -1.70 -6.38 -18.05
C THR A 2 -2.72 -6.95 -17.05
N GLN A 3 -2.27 -7.17 -15.82
CA GLN A 3 -3.10 -7.46 -14.64
C GLN A 3 -3.16 -6.21 -13.75
N GLN A 4 -4.34 -5.85 -13.25
CA GLN A 4 -4.48 -4.80 -12.25
C GLN A 4 -4.51 -5.44 -10.85
N ILE A 5 -3.52 -5.14 -10.00
CA ILE A 5 -3.27 -5.87 -8.75
C ILE A 5 -3.13 -4.87 -7.59
N HIS A 6 -3.72 -5.17 -6.43
CA HIS A 6 -3.46 -4.43 -5.19
C HIS A 6 -2.05 -4.72 -4.69
N TYR A 7 -1.22 -3.69 -4.57
CA TYR A 7 0.14 -3.82 -4.06
C TYR A 7 0.61 -2.52 -3.43
N THR A 8 1.00 -2.58 -2.16
CA THR A 8 1.50 -1.44 -1.39
C THR A 8 2.67 -1.88 -0.52
N LEU A 9 3.34 -0.95 0.18
CA LEU A 9 4.37 -1.33 1.15
C LEU A 9 3.81 -2.17 2.31
N GLU A 10 2.53 -1.99 2.65
CA GLU A 10 1.86 -2.74 3.72
C GLU A 10 1.29 -4.07 3.21
N ALA A 11 0.60 -4.06 2.08
CA ALA A 11 -0.03 -5.22 1.45
C ALA A 11 0.82 -5.76 0.30
N ARG A 12 1.54 -6.86 0.55
CA ARG A 12 2.53 -7.46 -0.35
C ARG A 12 2.18 -8.89 -0.79
N GLU A 13 0.94 -9.34 -0.58
CA GLU A 13 0.49 -10.69 -0.91
C GLU A 13 0.62 -11.03 -2.41
N ALA A 14 0.62 -10.01 -3.28
CA ALA A 14 0.87 -10.16 -4.71
C ALA A 14 2.22 -10.83 -5.01
N GLU A 15 3.20 -10.74 -4.10
CA GLU A 15 4.53 -11.36 -4.28
C GLU A 15 4.52 -12.88 -4.23
N TYR A 16 3.50 -13.50 -3.62
CA TYR A 16 3.46 -14.95 -3.48
C TYR A 16 3.24 -15.64 -4.83
N GLU A 17 2.33 -15.10 -5.65
CA GLU A 17 1.89 -15.78 -6.89
C GLU A 17 1.68 -14.81 -8.05
N LEU A 18 1.01 -13.67 -7.81
CA LEU A 18 0.57 -12.76 -8.88
C LEU A 18 1.71 -12.02 -9.58
N LEU A 19 2.73 -11.56 -8.85
CA LEU A 19 3.92 -10.96 -9.44
C LEU A 19 4.80 -12.02 -10.11
N PRO A 20 5.11 -13.17 -9.48
CA PRO A 20 5.84 -14.26 -10.13
C PRO A 20 5.21 -14.72 -11.46
N ILE A 21 3.90 -14.98 -11.48
CA ILE A 21 3.24 -15.42 -12.72
C ILE A 21 3.22 -14.33 -13.78
N SER A 22 3.14 -13.05 -13.39
CA SER A 22 3.22 -11.94 -14.34
C SER A 22 4.59 -11.89 -15.02
N VAL A 23 5.68 -12.14 -14.27
CA VAL A 23 7.03 -12.22 -14.84
C VAL A 23 7.15 -13.44 -15.75
N ASP A 24 6.75 -14.62 -15.28
CA ASP A 24 6.84 -15.89 -16.02
C ASP A 24 6.09 -15.84 -17.36
N GLN A 25 4.93 -15.19 -17.40
CA GLN A 25 4.07 -15.10 -18.58
C GLN A 25 4.30 -13.83 -19.42
N GLY A 26 5.26 -12.97 -19.05
CA GLY A 26 5.54 -11.72 -19.76
C GLY A 26 4.38 -10.72 -19.72
N LEU A 27 3.61 -10.69 -18.63
CA LEU A 27 2.50 -9.77 -18.40
C LEU A 27 2.97 -8.52 -17.65
N GLY A 28 2.42 -7.36 -18.00
CA GLY A 28 2.63 -6.15 -17.21
C GLY A 28 1.73 -6.09 -15.98
N VAL A 29 2.15 -5.35 -14.96
CA VAL A 29 1.38 -5.14 -13.72
C VAL A 29 1.01 -3.68 -13.59
N LEU A 30 -0.29 -3.41 -13.44
CA LEU A 30 -0.82 -2.11 -13.09
C LEU A 30 -1.17 -2.11 -11.60
N VAL A 31 -0.36 -1.42 -10.80
CA VAL A 31 -0.57 -1.37 -9.35
C VAL A 31 -1.78 -0.51 -9.02
N TRP A 32 -2.76 -1.11 -8.35
CA TRP A 32 -3.90 -0.41 -7.79
C TRP A 32 -3.59 0.07 -6.36
N SER A 33 -3.99 1.31 -6.08
CA SER A 33 -3.85 1.94 -4.76
C SER A 33 -2.43 1.90 -4.13
N PRO A 34 -1.35 2.23 -4.87
CA PRO A 34 0.03 2.08 -4.37
C PRO A 34 0.34 2.83 -3.08
N LEU A 35 -0.40 3.91 -2.79
CA LEU A 35 -0.27 4.72 -1.58
C LEU A 35 -1.28 4.37 -0.48
N ALA A 36 -1.89 3.19 -0.51
CA ALA A 36 -2.85 2.71 0.49
C ALA A 36 -3.99 3.72 0.76
N GLY A 37 -4.62 4.24 -0.31
CA GLY A 37 -5.68 5.24 -0.20
C GLY A 37 -5.20 6.63 0.25
N GLY A 38 -3.89 6.87 0.18
CA GLY A 38 -3.22 8.10 0.59
C GLY A 38 -2.52 8.00 1.95
N LEU A 39 -2.70 6.91 2.70
CA LEU A 39 -2.05 6.70 4.00
C LEU A 39 -0.52 6.72 3.92
N LEU A 40 0.06 6.26 2.81
CA LEU A 40 1.51 6.25 2.57
C LEU A 40 2.03 7.54 1.90
N SER A 41 1.23 8.61 1.85
CA SER A 41 1.64 9.88 1.22
C SER A 41 2.57 10.75 2.07
N GLY A 42 2.77 10.42 3.35
CA GLY A 42 3.49 11.24 4.32
C GLY A 42 2.65 12.36 4.94
N LYS A 43 1.39 12.55 4.50
CA LYS A 43 0.46 13.53 5.09
C LYS A 43 -0.13 13.08 6.44
N TYR A 44 -0.20 11.78 6.68
CA TYR A 44 -0.90 11.18 7.81
C TYR A 44 0.08 10.51 8.77
N HIS A 45 -0.24 10.54 10.06
CA HIS A 45 0.54 9.94 11.13
C HIS A 45 -0.39 9.23 12.12
N ARG A 46 0.18 8.37 12.98
CA ARG A 46 -0.55 7.60 14.00
C ARG A 46 -1.49 8.47 14.85
N ASP A 47 -1.04 9.66 15.23
CA ASP A 47 -1.80 10.59 16.09
C ASP A 47 -2.72 11.55 15.33
N SER A 48 -2.67 11.53 13.99
CA SER A 48 -3.50 12.37 13.13
C SER A 48 -3.92 11.63 11.85
N PRO A 49 -4.62 10.50 11.96
CA PRO A 49 -5.17 9.83 10.81
C PRO A 49 -6.35 10.68 10.30
N THR A 50 -6.24 11.25 9.11
CA THR A 50 -7.36 11.97 8.46
C THR A 50 -7.56 11.48 7.04
N ALA A 51 -7.56 10.14 6.89
CA ALA A 51 -7.77 9.50 5.61
C ALA A 51 -9.25 9.21 5.34
N ARG A 52 -9.56 9.00 4.06
CA ARG A 52 -10.89 8.59 3.56
C ARG A 52 -11.43 7.34 4.28
N GLN A 53 -10.56 6.48 4.82
CA GLN A 53 -10.96 5.28 5.56
C GLN A 53 -11.73 5.56 6.86
N LEU A 54 -11.51 6.70 7.52
CA LEU A 54 -12.24 7.04 8.76
C LEU A 54 -13.69 7.47 8.50
N GLY A 55 -14.06 7.74 7.25
CA GLY A 55 -15.45 7.96 6.83
C GLY A 55 -16.27 6.68 6.68
N GLY A 56 -15.76 5.53 7.16
CA GLY A 56 -16.39 4.21 7.02
C GLY A 56 -16.12 3.53 5.68
N TRP A 57 -15.21 4.06 4.85
CA TRP A 57 -14.84 3.47 3.56
C TRP A 57 -13.61 2.58 3.68
N SER A 58 -13.78 1.27 3.72
CA SER A 58 -12.72 0.29 4.03
C SER A 58 -11.75 -0.03 2.89
N GLU A 59 -11.80 0.70 1.78
CA GLU A 59 -10.98 0.46 0.59
C GLU A 59 -9.90 1.55 0.43
N PRO A 60 -8.71 1.25 -0.11
CA PRO A 60 -8.15 -0.09 -0.25
C PRO A 60 -7.96 -0.76 1.12
N PRO A 61 -7.96 -2.10 1.18
CA PRO A 61 -7.94 -2.83 2.43
C PRO A 61 -6.57 -2.66 3.09
N ILE A 62 -6.58 -2.27 4.36
CA ILE A 62 -5.41 -2.33 5.25
C ILE A 62 -5.57 -3.60 6.07
N ARG A 63 -4.60 -4.52 5.98
CA ARG A 63 -4.68 -5.83 6.63
C ARG A 63 -4.15 -5.79 8.05
N ASP A 64 -3.12 -4.96 8.26
CA ASP A 64 -2.47 -4.75 9.55
C ASP A 64 -2.18 -3.24 9.74
N GLU A 65 -3.02 -2.57 10.53
CA GLU A 65 -2.87 -1.14 10.83
C GLU A 65 -1.58 -0.81 11.59
N ASP A 66 -1.15 -1.68 12.50
CA ASP A 66 0.09 -1.46 13.25
C ASP A 66 1.31 -1.52 12.32
N ARG A 67 1.30 -2.45 11.36
CA ARG A 67 2.32 -2.52 10.32
C ARG A 67 2.29 -1.28 9.42
N LEU A 68 1.12 -0.82 9.00
CA LEU A 68 1.00 0.43 8.23
C LEU A 68 1.69 1.58 8.96
N TRP A 69 1.38 1.79 10.24
CA TRP A 69 1.94 2.92 10.97
C TRP A 69 3.44 2.79 11.20
N ARG A 70 3.95 1.58 11.47
CA ARG A 70 5.42 1.36 11.51
C ARG A 70 6.09 1.72 10.19
N ILE A 71 5.46 1.40 9.05
CA ILE A 71 5.99 1.78 7.73
C ILE A 71 6.00 3.30 7.57
N VAL A 72 4.91 3.98 7.92
CA VAL A 72 4.82 5.45 7.86
C VAL A 72 5.88 6.13 8.73
N ASP A 73 6.12 5.61 9.93
CA ASP A 73 7.14 6.13 10.85
C ASP A 73 8.54 6.03 10.21
N VAL A 74 8.90 4.86 9.69
CA VAL A 74 10.19 4.64 8.99
C VAL A 74 10.33 5.53 7.75
N LEU A 75 9.29 5.64 6.93
CA LEU A 75 9.32 6.52 5.74
C LEU A 75 9.51 8.00 6.15
N SER A 76 8.91 8.41 7.27
CA SER A 76 9.02 9.77 7.79
C SER A 76 10.42 10.06 8.33
N GLU A 77 11.10 9.07 8.93
CA GLU A 77 12.50 9.19 9.33
C GLU A 77 13.43 9.29 8.12
N ILE A 78 13.25 8.42 7.11
CA ILE A 78 14.03 8.44 5.87
C ILE A 78 13.88 9.78 5.14
N GLY A 79 12.66 10.32 5.06
CA GLY A 79 12.40 11.59 4.36
C GLY A 79 12.97 12.84 5.04
N LYS A 80 13.44 12.73 6.28
CA LYS A 80 14.11 13.82 7.02
C LYS A 80 15.63 13.83 6.84
N ALA A 81 16.22 12.72 6.40
CA ALA A 81 17.65 12.57 6.16
C ALA A 81 18.06 13.17 4.80
#